data_AF-A0A8T5SVX4-F1
#
_entry.id   AF-A0A8T5SVX4-F1
#
_cell.length_a   1.000
_cell.length_b   1.000
_cell.length_c   1.000
_cell.angle_alpha   90.00
_cell.angle_beta   90.00
_cell.angle_gamma   90.00
#
_symmetry.space_group_name_H-M   'P 1'
#
loop_
_entity.id
_entity.type
_entity.pdbx_description
1 polymer ?
#
loop_
_entity_poly.entity_id
_entity_poly.type
_entity_poly.pdbx_seq_one_letter_code
_entity_poly.pdbx_strand_id
1 'polypeptide(L)'
;MTTIAEKTHAEILSMTRNPRFLWYKTISSEEKKEAMEIVDIAGRAKRSVSMSGKKNHMYDNTHSKESKAKISAAGTGRVVSEETRARLSIAGTGRVLSEETRAKMSGENNSRWKNGASFKPYCPLFNIDKKEEIRNRDERRCQLCGKSEILNGMKLDVHHINSEKMQGCNGIPWYLCALCRSCNSRADTLENEFLIVSNLSPVRRR
;
A
#
# COMPACT_ATOMS: atom_id res chain seq x y z
N MET A 1 -41.07 -27.37 -1.17
CA MET A 1 -39.82 -27.52 -0.39
C MET A 1 -39.38 -26.12 0.02
N THR A 2 -39.04 -25.88 1.28
CA THR A 2 -38.61 -24.56 1.75
C THR A 2 -37.19 -24.25 1.28
N THR A 3 -37.00 -23.05 0.75
CA THR A 3 -35.71 -22.60 0.16
C THR A 3 -34.73 -22.18 1.25
N ILE A 4 -33.42 -22.07 0.93
CA ILE A 4 -32.41 -21.56 1.88
C ILE A 4 -32.79 -20.18 2.43
N ALA A 5 -33.43 -19.34 1.60
CA ALA A 5 -33.86 -17.99 1.95
C ALA A 5 -34.89 -17.94 3.09
N GLU A 6 -35.61 -19.03 3.35
CA GLU A 6 -36.63 -19.11 4.40
C GLU A 6 -36.08 -19.67 5.73
N LYS A 7 -34.80 -20.06 5.76
CA LYS A 7 -34.15 -20.66 6.94
C LYS A 7 -33.36 -19.63 7.73
N THR A 8 -33.43 -19.72 9.04
CA THR A 8 -32.60 -18.93 9.94
C THR A 8 -31.14 -19.36 9.84
N HIS A 9 -30.23 -18.45 10.18
CA HIS A 9 -28.80 -18.72 10.22
C HIS A 9 -28.42 -19.90 11.17
N ALA A 10 -29.16 -20.07 12.28
CA ALA A 10 -28.95 -21.18 13.20
C ALA A 10 -29.34 -22.54 12.59
N GLU A 11 -30.41 -22.59 11.79
CA GLU A 11 -30.82 -23.77 11.04
C GLU A 11 -29.81 -24.10 9.94
N ILE A 12 -29.31 -23.10 9.20
CA ILE A 12 -28.28 -23.31 8.18
C ILE A 12 -26.99 -23.85 8.81
N LEU A 13 -26.57 -23.33 9.98
CA LEU A 13 -25.39 -23.81 10.72
C LEU A 13 -25.52 -25.25 11.21
N SER A 14 -26.70 -25.68 11.66
CA SER A 14 -26.91 -27.06 12.13
C SER A 14 -26.95 -28.05 10.96
N MET A 15 -27.51 -27.64 9.83
CA MET A 15 -27.66 -28.46 8.62
C MET A 15 -26.34 -28.66 7.87
N THR A 16 -25.46 -27.67 7.84
CA THR A 16 -24.15 -27.71 7.16
C THR A 16 -23.08 -28.47 7.95
N ARG A 17 -23.19 -28.54 9.28
CA ARG A 17 -22.23 -29.26 10.14
C ARG A 17 -22.35 -30.78 10.11
N ASN A 18 -23.42 -31.31 9.52
CA ASN A 18 -23.64 -32.75 9.41
C ASN A 18 -24.11 -33.11 7.98
N PRO A 19 -23.20 -33.55 7.08
CA PRO A 19 -23.52 -33.88 5.69
C PRO A 19 -24.51 -35.04 5.51
N ARG A 20 -24.88 -35.72 6.61
CA ARG A 20 -25.79 -36.87 6.62
C ARG A 20 -27.26 -36.48 6.51
N PHE A 21 -27.62 -35.20 6.65
CA PHE A 21 -29.01 -34.73 6.52
C PHE A 21 -29.53 -34.90 5.10
N LEU A 22 -30.73 -35.48 4.95
CA LEU A 22 -31.40 -35.71 3.67
C LEU A 22 -31.46 -34.45 2.81
N TRP A 23 -31.71 -33.30 3.43
CA TRP A 23 -31.79 -32.01 2.74
C TRP A 23 -30.50 -31.65 1.99
N TYR A 24 -29.32 -31.96 2.56
CA TYR A 24 -28.03 -31.70 1.90
C TYR A 24 -27.84 -32.58 0.66
N LYS A 25 -28.51 -33.74 0.59
CA LYS A 25 -28.51 -34.61 -0.60
C LYS A 25 -29.50 -34.16 -1.67
N THR A 26 -30.48 -33.34 -1.33
CA THR A 26 -31.58 -32.93 -2.23
C THR A 26 -31.44 -31.52 -2.81
N ILE A 27 -30.48 -30.72 -2.33
CA ILE A 27 -30.23 -29.36 -2.83
C ILE A 27 -29.11 -29.32 -3.89
N SER A 28 -29.17 -28.30 -4.75
CA SER A 28 -28.21 -28.05 -5.84
C SER A 28 -26.80 -27.71 -5.35
N SER A 29 -25.83 -27.76 -6.27
CA SER A 29 -24.44 -27.35 -6.01
C SER A 29 -24.33 -25.87 -5.62
N GLU A 30 -25.18 -25.03 -6.19
CA GLU A 30 -25.23 -23.59 -5.97
C GLU A 30 -25.75 -23.29 -4.57
N GLU A 31 -26.84 -23.94 -4.15
CA GLU A 31 -27.39 -23.85 -2.80
C GLU A 31 -26.40 -24.32 -1.73
N LYS A 32 -25.60 -25.36 -2.03
CA LYS A 32 -24.53 -25.81 -1.12
C LYS A 32 -23.42 -24.78 -0.96
N LYS A 33 -23.04 -24.10 -2.03
CA LYS A 33 -22.04 -23.03 -2.00
C LYS A 33 -22.53 -21.85 -1.17
N GLU A 34 -23.77 -21.42 -1.40
CA GLU A 34 -24.40 -20.34 -0.64
C GLU A 34 -24.48 -20.67 0.86
N ALA A 35 -24.92 -21.88 1.22
CA ALA A 35 -24.96 -22.32 2.61
C ALA A 35 -23.57 -22.34 3.28
N MET A 36 -22.53 -22.80 2.57
CA MET A 36 -21.15 -22.76 3.07
C MET A 36 -20.64 -21.33 3.26
N GLU A 37 -20.97 -20.42 2.35
CA GLU A 37 -20.55 -19.03 2.42
C GLU A 37 -21.16 -18.31 3.64
N ILE A 38 -22.44 -18.55 3.92
CA ILE A 38 -23.13 -18.03 5.12
C ILE A 38 -22.42 -18.51 6.41
N VAL A 39 -22.09 -19.80 6.48
CA VAL A 39 -21.40 -20.41 7.63
C VAL A 39 -20.00 -19.81 7.81
N ASP A 40 -19.28 -19.56 6.72
CA ASP A 40 -17.95 -18.96 6.75
C ASP A 40 -17.97 -17.48 7.17
N ILE A 41 -18.94 -16.71 6.68
CA ILE A 41 -19.15 -15.31 7.09
C ILE A 41 -19.42 -15.27 8.60
N ALA A 42 -20.31 -16.12 9.09
CA ALA A 42 -20.64 -16.21 10.50
C ALA A 42 -19.48 -16.69 11.38
N GLY A 43 -18.74 -17.69 10.91
CA GLY A 43 -17.54 -18.18 11.59
C GLY A 43 -16.47 -17.09 11.70
N ARG A 44 -16.28 -16.30 10.65
CA ARG A 44 -15.40 -15.12 10.65
C ARG A 44 -15.88 -14.05 11.63
N ALA A 45 -17.17 -13.70 11.61
CA ALA A 45 -17.75 -12.72 12.53
C ALA A 45 -17.57 -13.15 14.00
N LYS A 46 -17.87 -14.41 14.33
CA LYS A 46 -17.71 -14.94 15.69
C LYS A 46 -16.26 -14.86 16.18
N ARG A 47 -15.29 -15.25 15.33
CA ARG A 47 -13.85 -15.13 15.64
C ARG A 47 -13.43 -13.68 15.86
N SER A 48 -13.92 -12.76 15.02
CA SER A 48 -13.60 -11.33 15.15
C SER A 48 -14.05 -10.78 16.51
N VAL A 49 -15.26 -11.14 16.96
CA VAL A 49 -15.80 -10.71 18.26
C VAL A 49 -15.02 -11.32 19.43
N SER A 50 -14.62 -12.60 19.36
CA SER A 50 -13.84 -13.22 20.45
C SER A 50 -12.42 -12.68 20.55
N MET A 51 -11.82 -12.28 19.43
CA MET A 51 -10.44 -11.78 19.37
C MET A 51 -10.31 -10.28 19.62
N SER A 52 -11.41 -9.59 19.91
CA SER A 52 -11.44 -8.14 20.12
C SER A 52 -12.10 -7.75 21.44
N GLY A 53 -11.77 -6.55 21.92
CA GLY A 53 -12.31 -5.99 23.15
C GLY A 53 -11.92 -6.76 24.41
N LYS A 54 -12.60 -6.43 25.51
CA LYS A 54 -12.33 -6.92 26.87
C LYS A 54 -12.38 -8.45 27.04
N LYS A 55 -12.95 -9.18 26.08
CA LYS A 55 -13.05 -10.64 26.11
C LYS A 55 -11.77 -11.34 25.63
N ASN A 56 -10.88 -10.63 24.94
CA ASN A 56 -9.58 -11.18 24.54
C ASN A 56 -8.64 -11.19 25.75
N HIS A 57 -7.97 -12.33 26.02
CA HIS A 57 -7.00 -12.45 27.12
C HIS A 57 -5.80 -11.51 26.97
N MET A 58 -5.51 -11.05 25.76
CA MET A 58 -4.47 -10.05 25.47
C MET A 58 -5.00 -8.61 25.53
N TYR A 59 -6.26 -8.39 25.87
CA TYR A 59 -6.81 -7.03 26.00
C TYR A 59 -6.05 -6.26 27.09
N ASP A 60 -5.68 -5.01 26.79
CA ASP A 60 -4.81 -4.13 27.59
C ASP A 60 -3.37 -4.63 27.87
N ASN A 61 -2.99 -5.82 27.39
CA ASN A 61 -1.63 -6.33 27.52
C ASN A 61 -0.77 -5.92 26.34
N THR A 62 0.36 -5.26 26.62
CA THR A 62 1.35 -4.88 25.60
C THR A 62 2.65 -5.63 25.81
N HIS A 63 3.24 -6.18 24.75
CA HIS A 63 4.57 -6.78 24.83
C HIS A 63 5.62 -5.79 25.33
N SER A 64 6.54 -6.26 26.16
CA SER A 64 7.70 -5.49 26.62
C SER A 64 8.54 -5.01 25.43
N LYS A 65 9.31 -3.93 25.62
CA LYS A 65 10.22 -3.42 24.58
C LYS A 65 11.21 -4.49 24.11
N GLU A 66 11.73 -5.29 25.05
CA GLU A 66 12.65 -6.40 24.76
C GLU A 66 11.98 -7.48 23.89
N SER A 67 10.77 -7.91 24.24
CA SER A 67 10.04 -8.90 23.45
C SER A 67 9.69 -8.38 22.05
N LYS A 68 9.29 -7.10 21.93
CA LYS A 68 9.08 -6.45 20.62
C LYS A 68 10.36 -6.44 19.78
N ALA A 69 11.51 -6.15 20.40
CA ALA A 69 12.80 -6.16 19.70
C ALA A 69 13.16 -7.56 19.19
N LYS A 70 12.97 -8.61 20.00
CA LYS A 70 13.21 -10.00 19.58
C LYS A 70 12.32 -10.42 18.40
N ILE A 71 11.03 -10.08 18.46
CA ILE A 71 10.08 -10.35 17.37
C ILE A 71 10.50 -9.60 16.09
N SER A 72 10.86 -8.32 16.21
CA SER A 72 11.32 -7.51 15.08
C SER A 72 12.61 -8.06 14.46
N ALA A 73 13.59 -8.43 15.29
CA ALA A 73 14.86 -9.00 14.83
C ALA A 73 14.63 -10.31 14.06
N ALA A 74 13.78 -11.20 14.60
CA ALA A 74 13.44 -12.47 13.93
C ALA A 74 12.67 -12.28 12.61
N GLY A 75 11.90 -11.19 12.48
CA GLY A 75 11.16 -10.87 11.26
C GLY A 75 11.96 -10.11 10.21
N THR A 76 13.06 -9.45 10.60
CA THR A 76 13.85 -8.60 9.72
C THR A 76 14.58 -9.45 8.67
N GLY A 77 14.49 -9.05 7.40
CA GLY A 77 15.14 -9.77 6.29
C GLY A 77 14.41 -11.01 5.79
N ARG A 78 13.26 -11.39 6.38
CA ARG A 78 12.46 -12.52 5.90
C ARG A 78 11.89 -12.25 4.50
N VAL A 79 12.30 -13.06 3.51
CA VAL A 79 11.77 -13.02 2.15
C VAL A 79 10.62 -14.01 2.02
N VAL A 80 9.45 -13.53 1.59
CA VAL A 80 8.28 -14.39 1.30
C VAL A 80 8.40 -14.97 -0.12
N SER A 81 8.10 -16.26 -0.28
CA SER A 81 8.15 -16.95 -1.58
C SER A 81 7.22 -16.29 -2.61
N GLU A 82 7.56 -16.41 -3.89
CA GLU A 82 6.77 -15.84 -4.99
C GLU A 82 5.35 -16.38 -5.01
N GLU A 83 5.18 -17.69 -4.82
CA GLU A 83 3.87 -18.34 -4.73
C GLU A 83 3.02 -17.75 -3.58
N THR A 84 3.62 -17.56 -2.41
CA THR A 84 2.90 -16.97 -1.26
C THR A 84 2.55 -15.51 -1.52
N ARG A 85 3.46 -14.75 -2.15
CA ARG A 85 3.19 -13.36 -2.55
C ARG A 85 2.05 -13.28 -3.57
N ALA A 86 2.01 -14.18 -4.55
CA ALA A 86 0.95 -14.26 -5.53
C ALA A 86 -0.41 -14.56 -4.88
N ARG A 87 -0.46 -15.56 -3.98
CA ARG A 87 -1.69 -15.89 -3.22
C ARG A 87 -2.21 -14.70 -2.41
N LEU A 88 -1.31 -13.98 -1.73
CA LEU A 88 -1.69 -12.77 -0.98
C LEU A 88 -2.18 -11.64 -1.91
N SER A 89 -1.58 -11.48 -3.08
CA SER A 89 -2.00 -10.50 -4.08
C SER A 89 -3.40 -10.79 -4.61
N ILE A 90 -3.69 -12.05 -4.96
CA ILE A 90 -5.01 -12.49 -5.42
C ILE A 90 -6.04 -12.26 -4.31
N ALA A 91 -5.74 -12.66 -3.08
CA ALA A 91 -6.63 -12.45 -1.94
C ALA A 91 -6.90 -10.97 -1.61
N GLY A 92 -5.98 -10.07 -1.95
CA GLY A 92 -6.13 -8.62 -1.78
C GLY A 92 -6.86 -7.91 -2.93
N THR A 93 -6.97 -8.56 -4.09
CA THR A 93 -7.59 -7.96 -5.28
C THR A 93 -9.09 -7.80 -5.07
N GLY A 94 -9.65 -6.65 -5.49
CA GLY A 94 -11.07 -6.34 -5.34
C GLY A 94 -11.49 -5.84 -3.95
N ARG A 95 -10.57 -5.75 -2.98
CA ARG A 95 -10.89 -5.17 -1.66
C ARG A 95 -11.18 -3.67 -1.79
N VAL A 96 -12.41 -3.27 -1.48
CA VAL A 96 -12.81 -1.86 -1.42
C VAL A 96 -12.74 -1.37 0.03
N LEU A 97 -11.97 -0.30 0.27
CA LEU A 97 -11.93 0.35 1.57
C LEU A 97 -13.21 1.16 1.82
N SER A 98 -13.68 1.25 3.07
CA SER A 98 -14.76 2.17 3.41
C SER A 98 -14.31 3.62 3.25
N GLU A 99 -15.27 4.54 3.05
CA GLU A 99 -14.99 5.97 2.98
C GLU A 99 -14.30 6.48 4.25
N GLU A 100 -14.79 6.05 5.41
CA GLU A 100 -14.18 6.38 6.71
C GLU A 100 -12.71 5.94 6.78
N THR A 101 -12.40 4.72 6.32
CA THR A 101 -11.02 4.22 6.31
C THR A 101 -10.15 5.02 5.34
N ARG A 102 -10.69 5.36 4.16
CA ARG A 102 -9.99 6.21 3.18
C ARG A 102 -9.68 7.59 3.76
N ALA A 103 -10.63 8.21 4.46
CA ALA A 103 -10.45 9.51 5.10
C ALA A 103 -9.40 9.50 6.23
N LYS A 104 -9.22 8.38 6.95
CA LYS A 104 -8.13 8.24 7.95
C LYS A 104 -6.76 8.08 7.30
N MET A 105 -6.72 7.55 6.08
CA MET A 105 -5.48 7.33 5.32
C MET A 105 -5.07 8.54 4.46
N SER A 106 -5.89 9.57 4.36
CA SER A 106 -5.64 10.78 3.57
C SER A 106 -5.97 12.05 4.36
N GLY A 107 -5.57 13.21 3.85
CA GLY A 107 -5.87 14.49 4.50
C GLY A 107 -5.16 14.68 5.85
N GLU A 108 -5.61 15.67 6.61
CA GLU A 108 -4.95 16.23 7.80
C GLU A 108 -4.75 15.24 8.95
N ASN A 109 -5.61 14.23 9.05
CA ASN A 109 -5.52 13.20 10.10
C ASN A 109 -4.38 12.20 9.85
N ASN A 110 -3.83 12.17 8.63
CA ASN A 110 -2.66 11.35 8.33
C ASN A 110 -1.39 12.08 8.79
N SER A 111 -0.57 11.42 9.61
CA SER A 111 0.71 11.98 10.11
C SER A 111 1.70 12.37 9.01
N ARG A 112 1.53 11.86 7.78
CA ARG A 112 2.33 12.22 6.60
C ARG A 112 1.75 13.39 5.81
N TRP A 113 0.62 13.95 6.21
CA TRP A 113 0.00 15.08 5.52
C TRP A 113 0.88 16.31 5.61
N LYS A 114 1.18 16.91 4.46
CA LYS A 114 2.00 18.11 4.35
C LYS A 114 1.15 19.33 4.00
N ASN A 115 0.09 19.62 4.77
CA ASN A 115 -0.77 20.79 4.59
C ASN A 115 -1.21 21.03 3.13
N GLY A 116 -1.65 19.97 2.44
CA GLY A 116 -2.08 20.09 1.04
C GLY A 116 -0.97 20.43 0.04
N ALA A 117 0.30 20.15 0.35
CA ALA A 117 1.42 20.43 -0.56
C ALA A 117 1.21 19.88 -1.98
N SER A 118 0.47 18.77 -2.13
CA SER A 118 0.08 18.22 -3.44
C SER A 118 -0.80 19.15 -4.27
N PHE A 119 -1.63 19.98 -3.64
CA PHE A 119 -2.55 20.90 -4.32
C PHE A 119 -1.88 22.20 -4.79
N LYS A 120 -0.65 22.48 -4.33
CA LYS A 120 0.10 23.65 -4.81
C LYS A 120 0.31 23.56 -6.33
N PRO A 121 0.07 24.65 -7.07
CA PRO A 121 0.24 24.66 -8.53
C PRO A 121 1.70 24.41 -8.90
N TYR A 122 1.90 23.76 -10.03
CA TYR A 122 3.20 23.68 -10.69
C TYR A 122 3.31 24.78 -11.73
N CYS A 123 4.52 25.26 -11.97
CA CYS A 123 4.79 26.16 -13.10
C CYS A 123 4.34 25.48 -14.42
N PRO A 124 3.59 26.16 -15.31
CA PRO A 124 3.21 25.60 -16.62
C PRO A 124 4.38 25.18 -17.50
N LEU A 125 5.56 25.79 -17.30
CA LEU A 125 6.81 25.39 -17.97
C LEU A 125 7.41 24.10 -17.41
N PHE A 126 6.92 23.58 -16.28
CA PHE A 126 7.23 22.23 -15.77
C PHE A 126 6.47 21.16 -16.57
N ASN A 127 6.64 21.20 -17.88
CA ASN A 127 5.93 20.37 -18.86
C ASN A 127 6.74 19.12 -19.26
N ILE A 128 6.27 18.39 -20.26
CA ILE A 128 6.92 17.16 -20.74
C ILE A 128 8.33 17.45 -21.24
N ASP A 129 8.52 18.54 -21.99
CA ASP A 129 9.81 18.90 -22.59
C ASP A 129 10.85 19.22 -21.52
N LYS A 130 10.47 20.04 -20.52
CA LYS A 130 11.35 20.32 -19.38
C LYS A 130 11.70 19.03 -18.63
N LYS A 131 10.75 18.10 -18.48
CA LYS A 131 11.04 16.81 -17.83
C LYS A 131 12.00 15.94 -18.65
N GLU A 132 11.86 15.89 -19.97
CA GLU A 132 12.80 15.16 -20.84
C GLU A 132 14.19 15.81 -20.86
N GLU A 133 14.29 17.14 -20.85
CA GLU A 133 15.56 17.87 -20.71
C GLU A 133 16.32 17.42 -19.45
N ILE A 134 15.63 17.38 -18.30
CA ILE A 134 16.26 16.93 -17.04
C ILE A 134 16.65 15.46 -17.10
N ARG A 135 15.80 14.58 -17.66
CA ARG A 135 16.16 13.16 -17.84
C ARG A 135 17.40 13.00 -18.70
N ASN A 136 17.53 13.76 -19.78
CA ASN A 136 18.68 13.69 -20.67
C ASN A 136 19.95 14.24 -20.01
N ARG A 137 19.85 15.38 -19.29
CA ARG A 137 20.94 15.96 -18.48
C ARG A 137 21.50 14.98 -17.45
N ASP A 138 20.60 14.18 -16.88
CA ASP A 138 20.89 13.18 -15.84
C ASP A 138 21.16 11.78 -16.43
N GLU A 139 21.47 11.72 -17.73
CA GLU A 139 21.84 10.49 -18.46
C GLU A 139 20.81 9.36 -18.32
N ARG A 140 19.54 9.73 -18.12
CA ARG A 140 18.41 8.82 -17.86
C ARG A 140 18.71 7.84 -16.71
N ARG A 141 19.46 8.32 -15.71
CA ARG A 141 19.84 7.58 -14.49
C ARG A 141 19.38 8.32 -13.24
N CYS A 142 18.92 7.54 -12.26
CA CYS A 142 18.50 8.05 -10.97
C CYS A 142 19.68 8.73 -10.26
N GLN A 143 19.53 10.01 -9.91
CA GLN A 143 20.58 10.79 -9.25
C GLN A 143 20.85 10.38 -7.79
N LEU A 144 20.04 9.50 -7.21
CA LEU A 144 20.27 8.94 -5.86
C LEU A 144 20.92 7.56 -5.87
N CYS A 145 20.60 6.71 -6.85
CA CYS A 145 21.05 5.30 -6.82
C CYS A 145 21.61 4.78 -8.15
N GLY A 146 21.73 5.63 -9.17
CA GLY A 146 22.29 5.26 -10.49
C GLY A 146 21.39 4.36 -11.35
N LYS A 147 20.24 3.93 -10.84
CA LYS A 147 19.30 3.04 -11.55
C LYS A 147 18.82 3.68 -12.86
N SER A 148 18.96 2.95 -13.96
CA SER A 148 18.47 3.37 -15.29
C SER A 148 16.95 3.19 -15.43
N GLU A 149 16.36 3.81 -16.46
CA GLU A 149 14.94 3.61 -16.81
C GLU A 149 14.58 2.15 -17.11
N ILE A 150 15.50 1.41 -17.74
CA ILE A 150 15.32 -0.03 -18.04
C ILE A 150 15.13 -0.81 -16.73
N LEU A 151 16.00 -0.59 -15.74
CA LEU A 151 15.92 -1.25 -14.44
C LEU A 151 14.78 -0.71 -13.56
N ASN A 152 14.28 0.49 -13.84
CA ASN A 152 13.11 1.09 -13.18
C ASN A 152 11.78 0.60 -13.81
N GLY A 153 11.83 0.04 -15.02
CA GLY A 153 10.65 -0.42 -15.78
C GLY A 153 9.76 0.71 -16.30
N MET A 154 10.18 1.97 -16.14
CA MET A 154 9.46 3.17 -16.59
C MET A 154 10.41 4.37 -16.63
N LYS A 155 9.98 5.45 -17.31
CA LYS A 155 10.68 6.73 -17.30
C LYS A 155 10.92 7.23 -15.87
N LEU A 156 12.06 7.86 -15.62
CA LEU A 156 12.36 8.42 -14.30
C LEU A 156 11.42 9.60 -13.99
N ASP A 157 11.07 9.75 -12.71
CA ASP A 157 10.37 10.92 -12.22
C ASP A 157 11.30 12.12 -12.18
N VAL A 158 10.79 13.32 -12.42
CA VAL A 158 11.54 14.57 -12.24
C VAL A 158 11.08 15.24 -10.96
N HIS A 159 12.01 15.41 -10.03
CA HIS A 159 11.77 15.82 -8.66
C HIS A 159 12.33 17.22 -8.39
N HIS A 160 11.59 18.06 -7.66
CA HIS A 160 12.04 19.38 -7.20
C HIS A 160 12.83 19.23 -5.90
N ILE A 161 14.14 19.48 -5.96
CA ILE A 161 15.09 19.21 -4.87
C ILE A 161 14.72 19.97 -3.58
N ASN A 162 14.38 21.25 -3.71
CA ASN A 162 14.02 22.13 -2.59
C ASN A 162 12.50 22.33 -2.45
N SER A 163 11.69 21.47 -3.07
CA SER A 163 10.21 21.51 -3.02
C SER A 163 9.52 22.78 -3.57
N GLU A 164 10.24 23.71 -4.20
CA GLU A 164 9.64 24.93 -4.79
C GLU A 164 9.10 24.63 -6.19
N LYS A 165 7.77 24.51 -6.32
CA LYS A 165 7.08 24.02 -7.52
C LYS A 165 6.89 25.08 -8.62
N MET A 166 7.09 26.36 -8.29
CA MET A 166 6.90 27.48 -9.21
C MET A 166 8.19 27.95 -9.89
N GLN A 167 9.31 27.24 -9.67
CA GLN A 167 10.57 27.47 -10.40
C GLN A 167 10.36 27.62 -11.91
N GLY A 168 11.21 28.43 -12.55
CA GLY A 168 11.08 28.88 -13.92
C GLY A 168 10.09 30.04 -14.07
N CYS A 169 8.86 29.88 -13.60
CA CYS A 169 7.81 30.90 -13.77
C CYS A 169 7.95 32.09 -12.81
N ASN A 170 8.48 31.87 -11.61
CA ASN A 170 8.67 32.90 -10.59
C ASN A 170 10.09 33.52 -10.63
N GLY A 171 10.86 33.29 -11.69
CA GLY A 171 12.24 33.77 -11.83
C GLY A 171 13.28 32.97 -11.04
N ILE A 172 12.87 31.99 -10.23
CA ILE A 172 13.80 31.08 -9.56
C ILE A 172 14.28 30.03 -10.57
N PRO A 173 15.59 29.78 -10.71
CA PRO A 173 16.08 28.74 -11.60
C PRO A 173 15.63 27.33 -11.18
N TRP A 174 15.66 26.39 -12.13
CA TRP A 174 15.24 25.01 -11.90
C TRP A 174 16.22 24.24 -11.02
N TYR A 175 15.75 23.72 -9.89
CA TYR A 175 16.46 22.77 -9.02
C TYR A 175 15.77 21.41 -9.11
N LEU A 176 15.99 20.73 -10.24
CA LEU A 176 15.34 19.48 -10.60
C LEU A 176 16.35 18.33 -10.68
N CYS A 177 15.89 17.09 -10.45
CA CYS A 177 16.68 15.86 -10.68
C CYS A 177 15.80 14.70 -11.17
N ALA A 178 16.41 13.76 -11.91
CA ALA A 178 15.77 12.52 -12.33
C ALA A 178 15.93 11.43 -11.26
N LEU A 179 14.83 10.83 -10.80
CA LEU A 179 14.80 9.81 -9.75
C LEU A 179 13.98 8.58 -10.16
N CYS A 180 14.38 7.40 -9.70
CA CYS A 180 13.57 6.19 -9.84
C CYS A 180 12.40 6.21 -8.85
N ARG A 181 11.34 5.43 -9.10
CA ARG A 181 10.09 5.45 -8.30
C ARG A 181 10.36 5.28 -6.80
N SER A 182 11.26 4.37 -6.45
CA SER A 182 11.64 4.09 -5.06
C SER A 182 12.47 5.19 -4.39
N CYS A 183 13.18 6.00 -5.15
CA CYS A 183 13.98 7.11 -4.62
C CYS A 183 13.14 8.39 -4.54
N ASN A 184 12.27 8.64 -5.53
CA ASN A 184 11.35 9.77 -5.53
C ASN A 184 10.44 9.78 -4.28
N SER A 185 9.97 8.62 -3.82
CA SER A 185 9.13 8.52 -2.61
C SER A 185 9.83 8.89 -1.29
N ARG A 186 11.15 9.10 -1.29
CA ARG A 186 11.97 9.42 -0.11
C ARG A 186 12.92 10.59 -0.33
N ALA A 187 12.75 11.33 -1.42
CA ALA A 187 13.69 12.36 -1.84
C ALA A 187 13.69 13.59 -0.92
N ASP A 188 12.56 13.92 -0.28
CA ASP A 188 12.35 15.11 0.56
C ASP A 188 13.13 15.14 1.91
N THR A 189 14.12 14.28 2.11
CA THR A 189 14.94 14.28 3.34
C THR A 189 16.20 15.12 3.11
N LEU A 190 16.65 15.87 4.12
CA LEU A 190 17.87 16.69 4.05
C LEU A 190 19.10 15.91 3.56
N GLU A 191 19.25 14.65 3.98
CA GLU A 191 20.33 13.76 3.55
C GLU A 191 20.29 13.52 2.03
N ASN A 192 19.12 13.16 1.50
CA ASN A 192 18.95 12.92 0.07
C ASN A 192 19.06 14.20 -0.77
N GLU A 193 18.60 15.34 -0.25
CA GLU A 193 18.80 16.64 -0.90
C GLU A 193 20.30 16.92 -1.10
N PHE A 194 21.10 16.76 -0.05
CA PHE A 194 22.55 16.94 -0.11
C PHE A 194 23.23 15.98 -1.10
N LEU A 195 22.84 14.70 -1.10
CA LEU A 195 23.39 13.69 -2.01
C LEU A 195 23.07 14.02 -3.47
N ILE A 196 21.85 14.46 -3.77
CA ILE A 196 21.46 14.85 -5.13
C ILE A 196 22.27 16.05 -5.59
N VAL A 197 22.37 17.11 -4.78
CA VAL A 197 23.13 18.32 -5.12
C VAL A 197 24.61 17.97 -5.38
N SER A 198 25.17 17.06 -4.58
CA SER A 198 26.54 16.59 -4.74
C SER A 198 26.77 15.84 -6.07
N ASN A 199 25.79 15.05 -6.51
CA ASN A 199 25.87 14.27 -7.76
C ASN A 199 25.64 15.12 -9.02
N LEU A 200 24.91 16.23 -8.91
CA LEU A 200 24.68 17.16 -10.01
C LEU A 200 25.88 18.08 -10.28
N SER A 201 26.85 18.16 -9.37
CA SER A 201 28.02 19.02 -9.50
C SER A 201 28.97 18.54 -10.63
N PRO A 202 29.37 19.42 -11.56
CA PRO A 202 30.15 19.05 -12.75
C PRO A 202 31.55 18.48 -12.44
N VAL A 203 32.05 18.64 -11.21
CA VAL A 203 33.40 18.22 -10.80
C VAL A 203 33.60 16.69 -10.79
N ARG A 204 32.51 15.90 -10.79
CA ARG A 204 32.57 14.43 -10.79
C ARG A 204 32.19 13.76 -12.12
N ARG A 205 31.82 14.52 -13.14
CA ARG A 205 31.63 13.97 -14.50
C ARG A 205 32.99 13.88 -15.20
N ARG A 206 33.82 12.93 -14.77
CA ARG A 206 35.00 12.49 -15.52
C ARG A 206 34.58 11.52 -16.61
#